data_AF-A0A9E1ER35-F1
#
_entry.id   AF-A0A9E1ER35-F1
#
_cell.length_a   1.000
_cell.length_b   1.000
_cell.length_c   1.000
_cell.angle_alpha   90.00
_cell.angle_beta   90.00
_cell.angle_gamma   90.00
#
_symmetry.space_group_name_H-M   'P 1'
#
loop_
_entity.id
_entity.type
_entity.pdbx_description
1 polymer ?
#
loop_
_entity_poly.entity_id
_entity_poly.type
_entity_poly.pdbx_seq_one_letter_code
_entity_poly.pdbx_strand_id
1 'polypeptide(L)'
;MRNIRLFFFVGIVLFFGGQSLYSQSKKEREEQKAKEIKEMIENGRFTIEVDRALPMGGRTVHLTTPYSLEMRGDSAISYLPYFGRAYSLPYGGGDGMRFEESITDYQSTFDKKGTARIKFVARTKEDTFRFDMQVFSNGSAIISVTPTNRQNITYQGELAPKKED
;
A
#
# COMPACT_ATOMS: atom_id res chain seq x y z
N MET A 1 -31.11 -38.24 39.11
CA MET A 1 -30.13 -37.82 38.07
C MET A 1 -30.85 -37.29 36.81
N ARG A 2 -31.52 -36.14 36.86
CA ARG A 2 -32.28 -35.59 35.71
C ARG A 2 -31.84 -34.21 35.21
N ASN A 3 -30.99 -33.50 35.98
CA ASN A 3 -30.71 -32.07 35.74
C ASN A 3 -29.30 -31.79 35.17
N ILE A 4 -28.40 -32.79 35.19
CA ILE A 4 -27.02 -32.67 34.66
C ILE A 4 -26.98 -32.60 33.13
N ARG A 5 -27.95 -33.22 32.44
CA ARG A 5 -28.04 -33.16 30.97
C ARG A 5 -28.43 -31.77 30.45
N LEU A 6 -29.15 -30.97 31.23
CA LEU A 6 -29.57 -29.63 30.83
C LEU A 6 -28.41 -28.62 30.88
N PHE A 7 -27.55 -28.71 31.89
CA PHE A 7 -26.34 -27.87 32.00
C PHE A 7 -25.30 -28.14 30.90
N PHE A 8 -25.19 -29.40 30.46
CA PHE A 8 -24.32 -29.76 29.32
C PHE A 8 -24.78 -29.17 27.99
N PHE A 9 -26.10 -29.06 27.76
CA PHE A 9 -26.64 -28.46 26.53
C PHE A 9 -26.49 -26.93 26.49
N VAL A 10 -26.63 -26.24 27.62
CA VAL A 10 -26.43 -24.78 27.70
C VAL A 10 -24.96 -24.38 27.46
N GLY A 11 -24.01 -25.18 27.93
CA GLY A 11 -22.57 -24.93 27.72
C GLY A 11 -22.13 -25.02 26.26
N ILE A 12 -22.74 -25.91 25.46
CA ILE A 12 -22.42 -26.06 24.03
C ILE A 12 -22.96 -24.88 23.21
N VAL A 13 -24.15 -24.36 23.56
CA VAL A 13 -24.76 -23.21 22.85
C VAL A 13 -23.94 -21.92 23.07
N LEU A 14 -23.42 -21.70 24.29
CA LEU A 14 -22.58 -20.54 24.59
C LEU A 14 -21.20 -20.60 23.91
N PHE A 15 -20.63 -21.81 23.74
CA PHE A 15 -19.32 -21.98 23.09
C PHE A 15 -19.40 -21.80 21.56
N PHE A 16 -20.48 -22.25 20.92
CA PHE A 16 -20.69 -22.03 19.47
C PHE A 16 -21.17 -20.61 19.14
N GLY A 17 -22.00 -19.98 19.99
CA GLY A 17 -22.52 -18.62 19.75
C GLY A 17 -21.46 -17.50 19.89
N GLY A 18 -20.45 -17.69 20.75
CA GLY A 18 -19.36 -16.71 20.90
C GLY A 18 -18.42 -16.67 19.69
N GLN A 19 -18.17 -17.81 19.04
CA GLN A 19 -17.27 -17.91 17.89
C GLN A 19 -17.91 -17.34 16.60
N SER A 20 -19.22 -17.48 16.43
CA SER A 20 -19.94 -16.94 15.26
C SER A 20 -20.00 -15.41 15.27
N LEU A 21 -20.26 -14.80 16.44
CA LEU A 21 -20.27 -13.34 16.60
C LEU A 21 -18.88 -12.72 16.38
N TYR A 22 -17.82 -13.36 16.90
CA TYR A 22 -16.45 -12.88 16.71
C TYR A 22 -16.00 -12.95 15.24
N SER A 23 -16.30 -14.05 14.56
CA SER A 23 -16.03 -14.23 13.12
C SER A 23 -16.78 -13.22 12.24
N GLN A 24 -18.05 -12.97 12.56
CA GLN A 24 -18.87 -11.97 11.86
C GLN A 24 -18.31 -10.55 12.04
N SER A 25 -17.93 -10.17 13.27
CA SER A 25 -17.36 -8.85 13.54
C SER A 25 -16.01 -8.60 12.84
N LYS A 26 -15.17 -9.64 12.70
CA LYS A 26 -13.89 -9.54 11.99
C LYS A 26 -14.12 -9.30 10.49
N LYS A 27 -15.06 -10.06 9.90
CA LYS A 27 -15.41 -9.94 8.49
C LYS A 27 -15.99 -8.56 8.16
N GLU A 28 -16.88 -8.04 9.00
CA GLU A 28 -17.45 -6.70 8.83
C GLU A 28 -16.38 -5.61 8.86
N ARG A 29 -15.38 -5.71 9.75
CA ARG A 29 -14.24 -4.77 9.81
C ARG A 29 -13.35 -4.83 8.56
N GLU A 30 -13.05 -6.03 8.07
CA GLU A 30 -12.27 -6.22 6.84
C GLU A 30 -13.00 -5.65 5.62
N GLU A 31 -14.32 -5.84 5.54
CA GLU A 31 -15.16 -5.25 4.48
C GLU A 31 -15.22 -3.72 4.57
N GLN A 32 -15.32 -3.16 5.77
CA GLN A 32 -15.27 -1.71 5.98
C GLN A 32 -13.92 -1.13 5.56
N LYS A 33 -12.81 -1.74 5.99
CA LYS A 33 -11.45 -1.33 5.62
C LYS A 33 -11.27 -1.37 4.10
N ALA A 34 -11.73 -2.45 3.45
CA ALA A 34 -11.64 -2.58 2.00
C ALA A 34 -12.45 -1.50 1.27
N LYS A 35 -13.63 -1.11 1.78
CA LYS A 35 -14.43 -0.01 1.22
C LYS A 35 -13.72 1.34 1.36
N GLU A 36 -13.17 1.62 2.54
CA GLU A 36 -12.43 2.85 2.81
C GLU A 36 -11.20 2.99 1.91
N ILE A 37 -10.41 1.90 1.77
CA ILE A 37 -9.26 1.84 0.85
C ILE A 37 -9.70 2.11 -0.58
N LYS A 38 -10.79 1.48 -1.00
CA LYS A 38 -11.33 1.68 -2.35
C LYS A 38 -11.71 3.14 -2.58
N GLU A 39 -12.41 3.76 -1.63
CA GLU A 39 -12.80 5.17 -1.71
C GLU A 39 -11.58 6.10 -1.78
N MET A 40 -10.55 5.87 -0.95
CA MET A 40 -9.31 6.65 -0.98
C MET A 40 -8.59 6.58 -2.34
N ILE A 41 -8.55 5.38 -2.93
CA ILE A 41 -7.94 5.16 -4.24
C ILE A 41 -8.76 5.80 -5.36
N GLU A 42 -10.10 5.68 -5.31
CA GLU A 42 -11.00 6.30 -6.28
C GLU A 42 -10.94 7.84 -6.23
N ASN A 43 -10.77 8.40 -5.03
CA ASN A 43 -10.53 9.84 -4.85
C ASN A 43 -9.12 10.28 -5.31
N GLY A 44 -8.22 9.34 -5.61
CA GLY A 44 -6.83 9.61 -5.99
C GLY A 44 -5.99 10.27 -4.90
N ARG A 45 -6.47 10.27 -3.65
CA ARG A 45 -5.84 10.94 -2.50
C ARG A 45 -5.56 9.94 -1.40
N PHE A 46 -4.31 9.53 -1.29
CA PHE A 46 -3.88 8.53 -0.32
C PHE A 46 -2.36 8.58 -0.11
N THR A 47 -1.90 8.03 1.00
CA THR A 47 -0.48 7.89 1.30
C THR A 47 -0.15 6.42 1.51
N ILE A 48 0.95 5.96 0.95
CA ILE A 48 1.52 4.64 1.25
C ILE A 48 2.79 4.86 2.06
N GLU A 49 2.83 4.28 3.24
CA GLU A 49 4.02 4.20 4.07
C GLU A 49 4.81 2.96 3.69
N VAL A 50 6.12 3.12 3.50
CA VAL A 50 6.99 2.07 2.98
C VAL A 50 7.92 1.59 4.06
N ASP A 51 7.91 0.28 4.31
CA ASP A 51 8.73 -0.36 5.35
C ASP A 51 9.90 -1.18 4.75
N ARG A 52 9.86 -1.49 3.45
CA ARG A 52 10.87 -2.30 2.78
C ARG A 52 11.18 -1.80 1.38
N ALA A 53 12.46 -1.84 1.03
CA ALA A 53 12.96 -1.60 -0.31
C ALA A 53 13.66 -2.85 -0.86
N LEU A 54 13.31 -3.24 -2.08
CA LEU A 54 13.76 -4.43 -2.80
C LEU A 54 14.44 -4.00 -4.10
N PRO A 55 15.74 -3.66 -4.05
CA PRO A 55 16.49 -3.31 -5.25
C PRO A 55 16.79 -4.56 -6.10
N MET A 56 16.72 -4.45 -7.43
CA MET A 56 16.89 -5.61 -8.33
C MET A 56 18.22 -6.36 -8.17
N GLY A 57 19.30 -5.66 -7.78
CA GLY A 57 20.63 -6.24 -7.65
C GLY A 57 21.08 -6.52 -6.21
N GLY A 58 20.20 -6.40 -5.22
CA GLY A 58 20.60 -6.39 -3.81
C GLY A 58 19.68 -7.18 -2.89
N ARG A 59 20.01 -7.13 -1.60
CA ARG A 59 19.17 -7.70 -0.53
C ARG A 59 18.01 -6.75 -0.24
N THR A 60 16.90 -7.29 0.25
CA THR A 60 15.82 -6.49 0.84
C THR A 60 16.37 -5.65 1.98
N VAL A 61 16.07 -4.36 1.95
CA VAL A 61 16.42 -3.39 2.98
C VAL A 61 15.18 -3.08 3.80
N HIS A 62 15.24 -3.35 5.11
CA HIS A 62 14.21 -2.92 6.05
C HIS A 62 14.43 -1.44 6.39
N LEU A 63 13.40 -0.64 6.23
CA LEU A 63 13.44 0.81 6.43
C LEU A 63 13.00 1.14 7.85
N THR A 64 13.76 2.01 8.51
CA THR A 64 13.46 2.51 9.87
C THR A 64 13.04 3.98 9.88
N THR A 65 13.16 4.66 8.75
CA THR A 65 12.72 6.04 8.52
C THR A 65 11.34 6.01 7.87
N PRO A 66 10.43 6.96 8.19
CA PRO A 66 9.08 7.01 7.62
C PRO A 66 9.12 7.48 6.16
N TYR A 67 9.46 6.57 5.26
CA TYR A 67 9.42 6.81 3.82
C TYR A 67 8.00 6.61 3.30
N SER A 68 7.58 7.43 2.34
CA SER A 68 6.22 7.39 1.82
C SER A 68 6.10 7.81 0.37
N LEU A 69 4.98 7.42 -0.23
CA LEU A 69 4.48 7.93 -1.50
C LEU A 69 3.07 8.47 -1.26
N GLU A 70 2.88 9.76 -1.47
CA GLU A 70 1.60 10.44 -1.31
C GLU A 70 1.04 10.84 -2.68
N MET A 71 -0.20 10.44 -2.94
CA MET A 71 -0.98 10.83 -4.11
C MET A 71 -1.92 11.96 -3.72
N ARG A 72 -1.92 13.04 -4.50
CA ARG A 72 -2.76 14.24 -4.30
C ARG A 72 -3.69 14.50 -5.48
N GLY A 73 -4.19 13.45 -6.12
CA GLY A 73 -4.99 13.53 -7.34
C GLY A 73 -4.11 13.67 -8.58
N ASP A 74 -3.76 14.90 -8.97
CA ASP A 74 -2.99 15.21 -10.19
C ASP A 74 -1.48 15.34 -9.96
N SER A 75 -1.04 15.18 -8.72
CA SER A 75 0.36 15.25 -8.30
C SER A 75 0.71 14.12 -7.36
N ALA A 76 1.99 13.81 -7.29
CA ALA A 76 2.54 12.81 -6.39
C ALA A 76 3.76 13.39 -5.66
N ILE A 77 3.83 13.11 -4.36
CA ILE A 77 4.99 13.38 -3.52
C ILE A 77 5.66 12.06 -3.23
N SER A 78 6.86 11.90 -3.75
CA SER A 78 7.71 10.77 -3.42
C SER A 78 8.71 11.20 -2.37
N TYR A 79 8.72 10.48 -1.25
CA TYR A 79 9.81 10.48 -0.29
C TYR A 79 10.33 9.05 -0.16
N LEU A 80 10.78 8.48 -1.28
CA LEU A 80 11.27 7.11 -1.34
C LEU A 80 12.80 7.08 -1.33
N PRO A 81 13.42 6.09 -0.65
CA PRO A 81 14.87 5.92 -0.68
C PRO A 81 15.29 5.14 -1.92
N TYR A 82 16.40 5.50 -2.55
CA TYR A 82 16.94 4.75 -3.68
C TYR A 82 18.13 3.90 -3.25
N PHE A 83 18.06 2.59 -3.51
CA PHE A 83 19.17 1.65 -3.36
C PHE A 83 19.41 1.01 -4.71
N GLY A 84 20.52 1.32 -5.38
CA GLY A 84 20.76 0.73 -6.69
C GLY A 84 21.84 1.44 -7.46
N ARG A 85 22.06 0.97 -8.69
CA ARG A 85 22.99 1.60 -9.63
C ARG A 85 22.28 2.71 -10.37
N ALA A 86 22.94 3.85 -10.50
CA ALA A 86 22.55 4.91 -11.40
C ALA A 86 23.48 4.90 -12.61
N TYR A 87 22.90 4.98 -13.81
CA TYR A 87 23.65 4.92 -15.06
C TYR A 87 24.05 6.32 -15.54
N SER A 88 23.20 7.31 -15.27
CA SER A 88 23.45 8.71 -15.55
C SER A 88 22.86 9.56 -14.43
N LEU A 89 23.72 10.31 -13.73
CA LEU A 89 23.29 11.29 -12.74
C LEU A 89 23.81 12.67 -13.15
N PRO A 90 23.00 13.73 -13.00
CA PRO A 90 23.51 15.08 -13.11
C PRO A 90 24.59 15.35 -12.05
N TYR A 91 25.47 16.31 -12.34
CA TYR A 91 26.56 16.69 -11.45
C TYR A 91 25.98 17.12 -10.08
N GLY A 92 26.35 16.44 -9.00
CA GLY A 92 25.81 16.68 -7.66
C GLY A 92 24.85 15.61 -7.13
N GLY A 93 24.56 14.55 -7.88
CA GLY A 93 23.85 13.35 -7.37
C GLY A 93 22.34 13.49 -7.21
N GLY A 94 21.83 14.73 -7.14
CA GLY A 94 20.42 15.06 -7.23
C GLY A 94 19.56 14.60 -6.05
N ASP A 95 18.27 14.96 -6.07
CA ASP A 95 17.30 14.56 -5.04
C ASP A 95 16.80 13.11 -5.23
N GLY A 96 17.07 12.52 -6.39
CA GLY A 96 16.82 11.11 -6.65
C GLY A 96 15.35 10.76 -6.71
N MET A 97 14.91 9.89 -5.81
CA MET A 97 13.50 9.44 -5.73
C MET A 97 12.68 10.34 -4.80
N ARG A 98 13.18 11.54 -4.49
CA ARG A 98 12.47 12.53 -3.68
C ARG A 98 12.03 13.68 -4.57
N PHE A 99 10.72 13.89 -4.68
CA PHE A 99 10.15 14.93 -5.51
C PHE A 99 8.69 15.21 -5.14
N GLU A 100 8.19 16.37 -5.54
CA GLU A 100 6.77 16.74 -5.58
C GLU A 100 6.50 17.25 -6.99
N GLU A 101 5.81 16.46 -7.80
CA GLU A 101 5.60 16.76 -9.23
C GLU A 101 4.20 16.34 -9.67
N SER A 102 3.71 16.97 -10.74
CA SER A 102 2.50 16.53 -11.43
C SER A 102 2.70 15.16 -12.10
N ILE A 103 1.64 14.36 -12.13
CA ILE A 103 1.65 13.04 -12.76
C ILE A 103 0.99 13.07 -14.13
N THR A 104 1.41 12.14 -14.99
CA THR A 104 0.86 11.92 -16.33
C THR A 104 0.56 10.43 -16.52
N ASP A 105 -0.20 10.09 -17.56
CA ASP A 105 -0.57 8.71 -17.91
C ASP A 105 -1.19 7.93 -16.73
N TYR A 106 -1.98 8.61 -15.89
CA TYR A 106 -2.63 7.99 -14.74
C TYR A 106 -3.68 6.96 -15.18
N GLN A 107 -3.55 5.75 -14.68
CA GLN A 107 -4.49 4.66 -14.89
C GLN A 107 -4.76 3.98 -13.55
N SER A 108 -6.04 3.80 -13.21
CA SER A 108 -6.47 3.06 -12.02
C SER A 108 -7.49 2.01 -12.42
N THR A 109 -7.24 0.76 -12.03
CA THR A 109 -8.14 -0.37 -12.30
C THR A 109 -8.27 -1.24 -11.07
N PHE A 110 -9.42 -1.86 -10.87
CA PHE A 110 -9.63 -2.83 -9.80
C PHE A 110 -9.80 -4.23 -10.39
N ASP A 111 -9.15 -5.21 -9.78
CA ASP A 111 -9.37 -6.61 -10.12
C ASP A 111 -10.64 -7.16 -9.43
N LYS A 112 -11.03 -8.40 -9.78
CA LYS A 112 -12.19 -9.09 -9.18
C LYS A 112 -12.02 -9.36 -7.67
N LYS A 113 -10.80 -9.29 -7.15
CA LYS A 113 -10.46 -9.52 -5.73
C LYS A 113 -10.41 -8.21 -4.93
N GLY A 114 -10.64 -7.07 -5.58
CA GLY A 114 -10.58 -5.74 -4.95
C GLY A 114 -9.15 -5.17 -4.85
N THR A 115 -8.17 -5.77 -5.52
CA THR A 115 -6.82 -5.19 -5.63
C THR A 115 -6.86 -4.05 -6.63
N ALA A 116 -6.43 -2.86 -6.21
CA ALA A 116 -6.23 -1.75 -7.12
C ALA A 116 -4.87 -1.87 -7.81
N ARG A 117 -4.84 -1.63 -9.11
CA ARG A 117 -3.62 -1.43 -9.91
C ARG A 117 -3.58 -0.01 -10.40
N ILE A 118 -2.57 0.73 -9.97
CA ILE A 118 -2.41 2.16 -10.23
C ILE A 118 -1.10 2.34 -10.99
N LYS A 119 -1.15 3.00 -12.14
CA LYS A 119 0.03 3.33 -12.95
C LYS A 119 0.05 4.82 -13.23
N PHE A 120 1.21 5.43 -13.17
CA PHE A 120 1.41 6.81 -13.56
C PHE A 120 2.88 7.10 -13.86
N VAL A 121 3.14 8.25 -14.45
CA VAL A 121 4.48 8.74 -14.76
C VAL A 121 4.69 10.08 -14.08
N ALA A 122 5.78 10.21 -13.33
CA ALA A 122 6.24 11.46 -12.76
C ALA A 122 7.56 11.86 -13.42
N ARG A 123 7.65 13.11 -13.89
CA ARG A 123 8.83 13.63 -14.56
C ARG A 123 9.46 14.73 -13.71
N THR A 124 10.70 14.51 -13.30
CA THR A 124 11.51 15.49 -12.58
C THR A 124 12.53 16.12 -13.53
N LYS A 125 13.31 17.09 -13.03
CA LYS A 125 14.46 17.65 -13.75
C LYS A 125 15.57 16.62 -14.01
N GLU A 126 15.64 15.57 -13.20
CA GLU A 126 16.75 14.60 -13.21
C GLU A 126 16.40 13.30 -13.95
N ASP A 127 15.16 12.82 -13.79
CA ASP A 127 14.74 11.53 -14.33
C ASP A 127 13.22 11.49 -14.58
N THR A 128 12.79 10.49 -15.34
CA THR A 128 11.38 10.13 -15.54
C THR A 128 11.12 8.79 -14.85
N PHE A 129 10.17 8.79 -13.92
CA PHE A 129 9.81 7.65 -13.10
C PHE A 129 8.45 7.10 -13.54
N ARG A 130 8.42 5.82 -13.92
CA ARG A 130 7.16 5.09 -14.15
C ARG A 130 6.83 4.28 -12.92
N PHE A 131 5.66 4.53 -12.35
CA PHE A 131 5.14 3.83 -11.19
C PHE A 131 4.11 2.79 -11.65
N ASP A 132 4.24 1.59 -11.10
CA ASP A 132 3.25 0.51 -11.20
C ASP A 132 3.00 -0.03 -9.79
N MET A 133 1.81 0.21 -9.29
CA MET A 133 1.44 -0.01 -7.90
C MET A 133 0.28 -0.99 -7.79
N GLN A 134 0.37 -1.86 -6.80
CA GLN A 134 -0.71 -2.75 -6.40
C GLN A 134 -1.07 -2.48 -4.95
N VAL A 135 -2.33 -2.13 -4.70
CA VAL A 135 -2.87 -1.95 -3.35
C VAL A 135 -3.93 -3.02 -3.10
N PHE A 136 -3.71 -3.84 -2.09
CA PHE A 136 -4.59 -4.93 -1.72
C PHE A 136 -5.71 -4.45 -0.80
N SER A 137 -6.81 -5.19 -0.76
CA SER A 137 -7.99 -4.88 0.08
C SER A 137 -7.70 -4.89 1.59
N ASN A 138 -6.60 -5.50 2.02
CA ASN A 138 -6.14 -5.48 3.41
C ASN A 138 -5.32 -4.21 3.76
N GLY A 139 -4.99 -3.37 2.77
CA GLY A 139 -4.18 -2.17 2.92
C GLY A 139 -2.70 -2.35 2.57
N SER A 140 -2.22 -3.58 2.42
CA SER A 140 -0.83 -3.79 1.97
C SER A 140 -0.65 -3.27 0.56
N ALA A 141 0.55 -2.77 0.25
CA ALA A 141 0.87 -2.17 -1.04
C ALA A 141 2.25 -2.62 -1.54
N ILE A 142 2.35 -2.75 -2.86
CA ILE A 142 3.60 -2.97 -3.59
C ILE A 142 3.74 -1.85 -4.60
N ILE A 143 4.88 -1.15 -4.58
CA ILE A 143 5.19 -0.07 -5.51
C ILE A 143 6.40 -0.51 -6.33
N SER A 144 6.24 -0.71 -7.63
CA SER A 144 7.37 -0.90 -8.54
C SER A 144 7.65 0.42 -9.24
N VAL A 145 8.90 0.87 -9.18
CA VAL A 145 9.33 2.09 -9.85
C VAL A 145 10.39 1.74 -10.88
N THR A 146 10.16 2.23 -12.10
CA THR A 146 11.08 2.11 -13.23
C THR A 146 11.57 3.51 -13.61
N PRO A 147 12.71 3.95 -13.07
CA PRO A 147 13.41 5.14 -13.53
C PRO A 147 13.96 4.94 -14.94
N THR A 148 14.27 6.02 -15.65
CA THR A 148 14.87 5.93 -17.00
C THR A 148 16.39 5.81 -16.91
N ASN A 149 17.02 6.51 -15.97
CA ASN A 149 18.48 6.57 -15.85
C ASN A 149 19.04 5.74 -14.68
N ARG A 150 18.20 4.96 -14.00
CA ARG A 150 18.55 4.16 -12.82
C ARG A 150 17.92 2.77 -12.91
N GLN A 151 18.49 1.82 -12.17
CA GLN A 151 17.93 0.48 -12.04
C GLN A 151 16.56 0.51 -11.37
N ASN A 152 15.66 -0.38 -11.77
CA ASN A 152 14.34 -0.49 -11.16
C ASN A 152 14.44 -0.92 -9.70
N ILE A 153 13.45 -0.52 -8.92
CA ILE A 153 13.34 -0.83 -7.50
C ILE A 153 11.88 -1.08 -7.15
N THR A 154 11.65 -2.03 -6.26
CA THR A 154 10.32 -2.33 -5.74
C THR A 154 10.28 -2.02 -4.26
N TYR A 155 9.16 -1.54 -3.79
CA TYR A 155 8.90 -1.25 -2.39
C TYR A 155 7.69 -2.04 -1.90
N GLN A 156 7.70 -2.37 -0.61
CA GLN A 156 6.54 -2.89 0.09
C GLN A 156 6.19 -1.96 1.23
N GLY A 157 4.90 -1.86 1.50
CA GLY A 157 4.38 -0.93 2.48
C GLY A 157 2.90 -1.17 2.74
N GLU A 158 2.28 -0.22 3.41
CA GLU A 158 0.85 -0.23 3.70
C GLU A 158 0.25 1.15 3.47
N LEU A 159 -1.03 1.17 3.11
CA LEU A 159 -1.79 2.40 2.99
C LEU A 159 -1.94 3.01 4.39
N ALA A 160 -1.55 4.28 4.53
CA ALA A 160 -1.77 5.03 5.75
C ALA A 160 -3.28 5.16 6.01
N PRO A 161 -3.71 5.14 7.28
CA PRO A 161 -5.10 5.43 7.61
C PRO A 161 -5.46 6.84 7.13
N LYS A 162 -6.74 7.03 6.76
CA LYS A 162 -7.25 8.35 6.41
C LYS A 162 -6.97 9.29 7.60
N LYS A 163 -6.25 10.39 7.35
CA LYS A 163 -6.12 11.44 8.36
C LYS A 163 -7.51 12.04 8.53
N GLU A 164 -8.05 11.98 9.76
CA GLU A 164 -9.20 12.79 10.14
C GLU A 164 -8.70 14.24 10.22
N ASP A 165 -9.23 15.10 9.35
CA ASP A 165 -9.00 16.54 9.37
C ASP A 165 -9.80 17.22 10.50
#